data_AF-A0A917VYK1-F1
#
_entry.id   AF-A0A917VYK1-F1
#
_cell.length_a   1.000
_cell.length_b   1.000
_cell.length_c   1.000
_cell.angle_alpha   90.00
_cell.angle_beta   90.00
_cell.angle_gamma   90.00
#
_symmetry.space_group_name_H-M   'P 1'
#
loop_
_entity.id
_entity.type
_entity.pdbx_description
1 polymer ?
#
loop_
_entity_poly.entity_id
_entity_poly.type
_entity_poly.pdbx_seq_one_letter_code
_entity_poly.pdbx_strand_id
1 'polypeptide(L)'
;MRVRSLSVVTPRATTTSRPPAAPLPAPVKSAQRPPCAEVPDSWDLDSGTPEAWHSAVRICYGCPLFAQCSSLAQTLIERGDAPRAMIWAGVAYDNSGNVIENLDRHRTVPIDHKRPMRIIRNGPRPTHGTAVAGAPKRHIVLGRPLRPTESAAV
;
A
#
# COMPACT_ATOMS: atom_id res chain seq x y z
N MET A 1 27.34 90.16 -16.68
CA MET A 1 28.31 89.14 -16.22
C MET A 1 27.93 88.77 -14.78
N ARG A 2 27.66 87.55 -14.32
CA ARG A 2 27.83 86.16 -14.78
C ARG A 2 26.70 85.31 -14.17
N VAL A 3 26.25 84.31 -14.92
CA VAL A 3 25.22 83.31 -14.59
C VAL A 3 25.85 82.16 -13.78
N ARG A 4 25.14 81.62 -12.78
CA ARG A 4 25.46 80.34 -12.11
C ARG A 4 24.14 79.57 -11.91
N SER A 5 23.73 78.74 -12.86
CA SER A 5 23.96 77.28 -12.93
C SER A 5 23.45 76.50 -11.71
N LEU A 6 22.29 75.87 -11.89
CA LEU A 6 21.66 74.89 -11.00
C LEU A 6 22.22 73.49 -11.32
N SER A 7 22.72 72.79 -10.31
CA SER A 7 23.12 71.38 -10.43
C SER A 7 22.00 70.48 -9.92
N VAL A 8 21.45 69.68 -10.83
CA VAL A 8 20.50 68.59 -10.54
C VAL A 8 21.32 67.38 -10.07
N VAL A 9 20.99 66.85 -8.89
CA VAL A 9 21.56 65.59 -8.37
C VAL A 9 20.50 64.50 -8.51
N THR A 10 20.83 63.44 -9.26
CA THR A 10 20.02 62.23 -9.43
C THR A 10 20.22 61.26 -8.26
N PRO A 11 19.18 60.53 -7.82
CA PRO A 11 19.32 59.51 -6.79
C PRO A 11 19.93 58.22 -7.36
N ARG A 12 20.83 57.63 -6.58
CA ARG A 12 21.57 56.39 -6.85
C ARG A 12 20.70 55.17 -6.49
N ALA A 13 20.43 54.31 -7.47
CA ALA A 13 19.74 53.04 -7.25
C ALA A 13 20.58 52.13 -6.33
N THR A 14 19.96 51.65 -5.26
CA THR A 14 20.58 50.73 -4.29
C THR A 14 20.18 49.31 -4.67
N THR A 15 21.11 48.55 -5.25
CA THR A 15 20.93 47.13 -5.52
C THR A 15 21.07 46.35 -4.22
N THR A 16 19.96 45.88 -3.67
CA THR A 16 19.93 44.92 -2.56
C THR A 16 20.58 43.61 -3.00
N SER A 17 21.80 43.37 -2.51
CA SER A 17 22.52 42.11 -2.67
C SER A 17 21.90 41.06 -1.74
N ARG A 18 21.29 40.03 -2.32
CA ARG A 18 20.78 38.84 -1.62
C ARG A 18 21.97 38.05 -1.06
N PRO A 19 22.06 37.76 0.24
CA PRO A 19 23.13 36.93 0.76
C PRO A 19 23.05 35.50 0.17
N PRO A 20 24.19 34.85 -0.11
CA PRO A 20 24.20 33.49 -0.62
C PRO A 20 23.60 32.55 0.44
N ALA A 21 22.65 31.73 -0.01
CA ALA A 21 22.07 30.67 0.79
C ALA A 21 23.18 29.75 1.32
N ALA A 22 23.19 29.52 2.64
CA ALA A 22 24.03 28.51 3.25
C ALA A 22 23.81 27.17 2.52
N PRO A 23 24.87 26.42 2.19
CA PRO A 23 24.71 25.10 1.60
C PRO A 23 23.96 24.21 2.61
N LEU A 24 22.81 23.73 2.20
CA LEU A 24 22.10 22.65 2.87
C LEU A 24 23.08 21.48 3.07
N PRO A 25 23.10 20.82 4.24
CA PRO A 25 23.93 19.64 4.44
C PRO A 25 23.58 18.62 3.36
N ALA A 26 24.59 18.16 2.64
CA ALA A 26 24.43 17.16 1.59
C ALA A 26 23.72 15.92 2.16
N PRO A 27 22.81 15.29 1.40
CA PRO A 27 22.19 14.04 1.81
C PRO A 27 23.32 13.03 2.04
N VAL A 28 23.46 12.61 3.30
CA VAL A 28 24.33 11.50 3.68
C VAL A 28 23.91 10.31 2.83
N LYS A 29 24.76 9.96 1.86
CA LYS A 29 24.61 8.75 1.06
C LYS A 29 24.73 7.55 2.00
N SER A 30 23.63 7.10 2.56
CA SER A 30 23.49 5.70 2.92
C SER A 30 23.20 4.94 1.62
N ALA A 31 24.24 4.73 0.81
CA ALA A 31 24.21 3.87 -0.38
C ALA A 31 24.08 2.38 -0.01
N GLN A 32 23.97 2.05 1.28
CA GLN A 32 23.65 0.73 1.76
C GLN A 32 22.15 0.49 1.60
N ARG A 33 21.80 -0.52 0.81
CA ARG A 33 20.42 -1.00 0.70
C ARG A 33 19.92 -1.31 2.11
N PRO A 34 18.76 -0.77 2.55
CA PRO A 34 18.27 -1.05 3.89
C PRO A 34 17.93 -2.54 4.00
N PRO A 35 18.08 -3.14 5.19
CA PRO A 35 17.86 -4.58 5.37
C PRO A 35 16.42 -4.99 5.02
N CYS A 36 15.46 -4.07 5.14
CA CYS A 36 14.08 -4.32 4.72
C CYS A 36 13.89 -4.51 3.21
N ALA A 37 14.81 -3.99 2.39
CA ALA A 37 14.75 -4.16 0.95
C ALA A 37 15.46 -5.42 0.45
N GLU A 38 16.20 -6.14 1.30
CA GLU A 38 16.91 -7.37 0.92
C GLU A 38 15.97 -8.58 0.89
N VAL A 39 15.08 -8.71 1.87
CA VAL A 39 14.14 -9.84 2.00
C VAL A 39 12.73 -9.32 2.29
N PRO A 40 11.99 -8.82 1.28
CA PRO A 40 10.69 -8.17 1.48
C PRO A 40 9.65 -9.05 2.17
N ASP A 41 9.64 -10.35 1.87
CA ASP A 41 8.69 -11.33 2.43
C ASP A 41 8.77 -11.44 3.96
N SER A 42 9.93 -11.15 4.56
CA SER A 42 10.07 -11.17 6.03
C SER A 42 9.38 -10.00 6.74
N TRP A 43 8.99 -8.96 5.99
CA TRP A 43 8.32 -7.76 6.48
C TRP A 43 6.84 -7.76 6.16
N ASP A 44 6.39 -8.67 5.30
CA ASP A 44 5.01 -8.84 4.92
C ASP A 44 4.28 -9.70 5.97
N LEU A 45 3.15 -9.19 6.46
CA LEU A 45 2.34 -9.90 7.42
C LEU A 45 1.51 -11.00 6.77
N ASP A 46 1.27 -11.00 5.46
CA ASP A 46 0.51 -12.06 4.80
C ASP A 46 1.34 -13.35 4.56
N SER A 47 2.67 -13.22 4.47
CA SER A 47 3.58 -14.32 4.08
C SER A 47 4.57 -14.77 5.15
N GLY A 48 4.81 -13.97 6.20
CA GLY A 48 5.77 -14.31 7.26
C GLY A 48 5.23 -15.23 8.37
N THR A 49 6.15 -15.72 9.21
CA THR A 49 5.83 -16.40 10.48
C THR A 49 6.07 -15.46 11.67
N PRO A 50 5.50 -15.74 12.86
CA PRO A 50 5.72 -14.93 14.05
C PRO A 50 7.21 -14.67 14.35
N GLU A 51 8.06 -15.70 14.23
CA GLU A 51 9.50 -15.59 14.45
C GLU A 51 10.17 -14.67 13.41
N ALA A 52 9.75 -14.75 12.14
CA ALA A 52 10.25 -13.89 11.08
C ALA A 52 9.87 -12.42 11.34
N TRP A 53 8.63 -12.17 11.77
CA TRP A 53 8.14 -10.83 12.09
C TRP A 53 8.88 -10.21 13.27
N HIS A 54 9.09 -10.97 14.36
CA HIS A 54 9.91 -10.49 15.49
C HIS A 54 11.34 -10.17 15.07
N SER A 55 11.90 -10.97 14.16
CA SER A 55 13.22 -10.70 13.61
C SER A 55 13.23 -9.42 12.76
N ALA A 56 12.24 -9.22 11.90
CA ALA A 56 12.10 -8.01 11.09
C ALA A 56 11.95 -6.76 11.97
N VAL A 57 11.12 -6.80 13.02
CA VAL A 57 10.98 -5.69 13.98
C VAL A 57 12.33 -5.35 14.63
N ARG A 58 13.06 -6.35 15.13
CA ARG A 58 14.40 -6.16 15.73
C ARG A 58 15.41 -5.59 14.73
N ILE A 59 15.42 -6.08 13.50
CA ILE A 59 16.27 -5.57 12.43
C ILE A 59 15.90 -4.11 12.10
N CYS A 60 14.61 -3.76 12.15
CA CYS A 60 14.14 -2.41 11.87
C CYS A 60 14.71 -1.39 12.86
N TYR A 61 14.71 -1.73 14.15
CA TYR A 61 15.27 -0.86 15.19
C TYR A 61 16.79 -0.63 15.05
N GLY A 62 17.51 -1.57 14.42
CA GLY A 62 18.93 -1.41 14.09
C GLY A 62 19.18 -0.65 12.79
N CYS A 63 18.15 -0.29 12.03
CA CYS A 63 18.29 0.35 10.73
C CYS A 63 18.67 1.84 10.88
N PRO A 64 19.70 2.35 10.18
CA PRO A 64 20.07 3.77 10.24
C PRO A 64 18.98 4.71 9.70
N LEU A 65 18.01 4.19 8.94
CA LEU A 65 16.89 4.95 8.39
C LEU A 65 15.65 4.94 9.31
N PHE A 66 15.72 4.30 10.48
CA PHE A 66 14.56 4.11 11.37
C PHE A 66 13.77 5.41 11.62
N ALA A 67 14.45 6.49 12.01
CA ALA A 67 13.82 7.77 12.32
C ALA A 67 13.13 8.43 11.10
N GLN A 68 13.68 8.22 9.90
CA GLN A 68 13.06 8.72 8.67
C GLN A 68 11.83 7.90 8.32
N CYS A 69 11.92 6.57 8.44
CA CYS A 69 10.79 5.66 8.22
C CYS A 69 9.65 5.93 9.20
N SER A 70 9.94 6.23 10.47
CA SER A 70 8.91 6.53 11.48
C SER A 70 8.20 7.85 11.19
N SER A 71 8.94 8.90 10.81
CA SER A 71 8.35 10.17 10.41
C SER A 71 7.49 10.02 9.16
N LEU A 72 7.97 9.29 8.15
CA LEU A 72 7.20 9.01 6.95
C LEU A 72 5.91 8.24 7.26
N ALA A 73 5.97 7.24 8.15
CA ALA A 73 4.78 6.50 8.58
C ALA A 73 3.74 7.41 9.22
N GLN A 74 4.16 8.34 10.09
CA GLN A 74 3.26 9.32 10.70
C GLN A 74 2.59 10.20 9.65
N THR A 75 3.36 10.73 8.68
CA THR A 75 2.79 11.56 7.61
C THR A 75 1.80 10.80 6.73
N LEU A 76 2.01 9.49 6.53
CA LEU A 76 1.11 8.63 5.79
C LEU A 76 -0.18 8.38 6.57
N ILE A 77 -0.08 8.08 7.87
CA ILE A 77 -1.24 7.89 8.76
C ILE A 77 -2.09 9.17 8.82
N GLU A 78 -1.48 10.34 8.96
CA GLU A 78 -2.18 11.63 8.98
C GLU A 78 -2.96 11.91 7.68
N ARG A 79 -2.49 11.37 6.56
CA ARG A 79 -3.15 11.50 5.24
C ARG A 79 -4.21 10.43 5.00
N GLY A 80 -4.32 9.42 5.87
CA GLY A 80 -5.19 8.25 5.69
C GLY A 80 -4.58 7.13 4.84
N ASP A 81 -3.29 7.23 4.51
CA ASP A 81 -2.55 6.24 3.70
C ASP A 81 -1.62 5.39 4.57
N ALA A 82 -2.10 4.97 5.75
CA ALA A 82 -1.32 4.16 6.68
C ALA A 82 -0.74 2.90 5.98
N PRO A 83 0.48 2.44 6.32
CA PRO A 83 1.00 1.17 5.83
C PRO A 83 0.04 0.02 6.16
N ARG A 84 -0.13 -0.94 5.25
CA ARG A 84 -1.08 -2.05 5.40
C ARG A 84 -0.39 -3.38 5.19
N ALA A 85 -0.79 -4.38 5.96
CA ALA A 85 -0.33 -5.78 5.85
C ALA A 85 1.20 -5.94 5.97
N MET A 86 1.88 -5.06 6.70
CA MET A 86 3.35 -5.10 6.76
C MET A 86 3.93 -4.50 8.03
N ILE A 87 5.20 -4.77 8.25
CA ILE A 87 6.02 -4.16 9.29
C ILE A 87 6.72 -2.94 8.71
N TRP A 88 6.44 -1.77 9.28
CA TRP A 88 7.05 -0.50 8.87
C TRP A 88 7.55 0.26 10.09
N ALA A 89 8.80 0.74 10.05
CA ALA A 89 9.44 1.45 11.15
C ALA A 89 9.32 0.72 12.51
N GLY A 90 9.47 -0.60 12.51
CA GLY A 90 9.39 -1.45 13.71
C GLY A 90 7.97 -1.71 14.21
N VAL A 91 6.94 -1.22 13.52
CA VAL A 91 5.53 -1.36 13.88
C VAL A 91 4.84 -2.27 12.87
N ALA A 92 4.09 -3.26 13.35
CA ALA A 92 3.28 -4.13 12.51
C ALA A 92 1.89 -3.52 12.27
N TYR A 93 1.47 -3.45 11.01
CA TYR A 93 0.18 -2.92 10.60
C TYR A 93 -0.69 -3.99 9.93
N ASP A 94 -1.94 -4.12 10.36
CA ASP A 94 -2.91 -5.04 9.77
C ASP A 94 -3.35 -4.62 8.35
N ASN A 95 -4.24 -5.41 7.73
CA ASN A 95 -4.79 -5.08 6.41
C ASN A 95 -5.66 -3.82 6.41
N SER A 96 -6.02 -3.26 7.55
CA SER A 96 -6.76 -1.99 7.67
C SER A 96 -5.84 -0.80 7.97
N GLY A 97 -4.55 -1.02 8.22
CA GLY A 97 -3.60 0.01 8.62
C GLY A 97 -3.62 0.31 10.12
N ASN A 98 -4.24 -0.55 10.93
CA ASN A 98 -4.18 -0.45 12.39
C ASN A 98 -2.92 -1.11 12.93
N VAL A 99 -2.40 -0.57 14.02
CA VAL A 99 -1.27 -1.16 14.72
C VAL A 99 -1.67 -2.47 15.41
N ILE A 100 -0.87 -3.51 15.21
CA ILE A 100 -1.02 -4.79 15.88
C ILE A 100 -0.24 -4.75 17.20
N GLU A 101 -0.94 -4.65 18.32
CA GLU A 101 -0.31 -4.62 19.65
C GLU A 101 0.34 -5.95 20.04
N ASN A 102 -0.26 -7.06 19.60
CA ASN A 102 0.23 -8.40 19.91
C ASN A 102 0.48 -9.19 18.63
N LEU A 103 1.73 -9.14 18.18
CA LEU A 103 2.20 -9.77 16.95
C LEU A 103 2.11 -11.30 17.02
N ASP A 104 2.31 -11.92 18.20
CA ASP A 104 2.20 -13.37 18.39
C ASP A 104 0.77 -13.90 18.18
N ARG A 105 -0.22 -13.07 18.51
CA ARG A 105 -1.65 -13.38 18.34
C ARG A 105 -2.17 -12.99 16.96
N HIS A 106 -1.37 -12.30 16.15
CA HIS A 106 -1.75 -11.95 14.80
C HIS A 106 -1.81 -13.22 13.96
N ARG A 107 -3.01 -13.77 13.84
CA ARG A 107 -3.27 -14.87 12.95
C ARG A 107 -3.43 -14.30 11.56
N THR A 108 -2.45 -14.54 10.70
CA THR A 108 -2.70 -14.73 9.27
C THR A 108 -3.64 -15.92 9.17
N VAL A 109 -4.94 -15.68 9.27
CA VAL A 109 -5.87 -16.64 8.70
C VAL A 109 -5.54 -16.54 7.23
N PRO A 110 -4.97 -17.57 6.58
CA PRO A 110 -4.85 -17.54 5.14
C PRO A 110 -6.26 -17.23 4.67
N ILE A 111 -6.47 -16.15 3.91
CA ILE A 111 -7.75 -15.92 3.28
C ILE A 111 -8.02 -17.21 2.55
N ASP A 112 -8.94 -18.00 3.10
CA ASP A 112 -9.10 -19.38 2.70
C ASP A 112 -9.66 -19.34 1.27
N HIS A 113 -8.79 -19.34 0.27
CA HIS A 113 -9.17 -19.44 -1.14
C HIS A 113 -9.83 -20.80 -1.41
N LYS A 114 -9.76 -21.72 -0.44
CA LYS A 114 -10.50 -22.98 -0.39
C LYS A 114 -11.86 -22.88 0.30
N ARG A 115 -12.32 -21.71 0.76
CA ARG A 115 -13.74 -21.56 1.14
C ARG A 115 -14.54 -21.83 -0.14
N PRO A 116 -15.28 -22.95 -0.23
CA PRO A 116 -16.02 -23.24 -1.44
C PRO A 116 -17.05 -22.11 -1.60
N MET A 117 -17.12 -21.52 -2.81
CA MET A 117 -18.14 -20.54 -3.15
C MET A 117 -19.50 -21.05 -2.66
N ARG A 118 -20.03 -20.46 -1.58
CA ARG A 118 -21.39 -20.76 -1.16
C ARG A 118 -22.28 -19.95 -2.07
N ILE A 119 -22.91 -20.60 -3.05
CA ILE A 119 -24.02 -20.00 -3.79
C ILE A 119 -25.11 -19.72 -2.76
N ILE A 120 -25.23 -18.46 -2.35
CA ILE A 120 -26.33 -18.02 -1.49
C ILE A 120 -27.58 -18.05 -2.37
N ARG A 121 -28.45 -19.04 -2.14
CA ARG A 121 -29.76 -19.09 -2.79
C ARG A 121 -30.72 -18.23 -1.98
N ASN A 122 -31.00 -17.02 -2.48
CA ASN A 122 -31.98 -16.10 -1.89
C ASN A 122 -33.45 -16.48 -2.19
N GLY A 123 -33.69 -17.63 -2.83
CA GLY A 123 -35.01 -18.12 -3.20
C GLY A 123 -35.44 -19.35 -2.40
N PRO A 124 -36.72 -19.74 -2.47
CA PRO A 124 -37.23 -20.92 -1.78
C PRO A 124 -36.42 -22.18 -2.15
N ARG A 125 -36.11 -23.00 -1.13
CA ARG A 125 -35.34 -24.25 -1.29
C ARG A 125 -36.08 -25.16 -2.30
N PRO A 126 -35.44 -25.57 -3.41
CA PRO A 126 -36.08 -26.51 -4.33
C PRO A 126 -36.33 -27.84 -3.61
N THR A 127 -37.59 -28.23 -3.54
CA THR A 127 -38.03 -29.50 -2.99
C THR A 127 -37.70 -30.62 -3.97
N HIS A 128 -36.95 -31.63 -3.50
CA HIS A 128 -36.78 -32.90 -4.22
C HIS A 128 -38.15 -33.59 -4.29
N GLY A 129 -38.92 -33.34 -5.34
CA GLY A 129 -40.25 -33.94 -5.43
C GLY A 129 -41.01 -33.67 -6.73
N THR A 130 -40.71 -32.57 -7.42
CA THR A 130 -41.37 -32.29 -8.69
C THR A 130 -40.46 -32.72 -9.83
N ALA A 131 -40.78 -33.83 -10.48
CA ALA A 131 -40.19 -34.18 -11.76
C ALA A 131 -40.47 -33.02 -12.73
N VAL A 132 -39.45 -32.25 -13.07
CA VAL A 132 -39.52 -31.24 -14.12
C VAL A 132 -39.69 -31.98 -15.44
N ALA A 133 -40.94 -32.16 -15.85
CA ALA A 133 -41.27 -32.70 -17.15
C ALA A 133 -40.69 -31.76 -18.21
N GLY A 134 -39.69 -32.24 -18.96
CA GLY A 134 -39.15 -31.53 -20.11
C GLY A 134 -37.74 -30.95 -19.96
N ALA A 135 -36.95 -31.34 -18.95
CA ALA A 135 -35.51 -31.01 -18.98
C ALA A 135 -34.83 -31.73 -20.17
N PRO A 136 -34.25 -31.02 -21.15
CA PRO A 136 -33.59 -31.65 -22.29
C PRO A 136 -32.39 -32.46 -21.80
N LYS A 137 -32.38 -33.77 -22.09
CA LYS A 137 -31.24 -34.66 -21.79
C LYS A 137 -30.06 -34.26 -22.68
N ARG A 138 -29.20 -33.37 -22.21
CA ARG A 138 -27.93 -33.06 -22.89
C ARG A 138 -26.89 -34.07 -22.44
N HIS A 139 -26.52 -35.00 -23.33
CA HIS A 139 -25.35 -35.86 -23.12
C HIS A 139 -24.08 -35.02 -23.25
N ILE A 140 -23.39 -34.80 -22.11
CA ILE A 140 -22.05 -34.20 -22.12
C ILE A 140 -21.06 -35.32 -22.43
N VAL A 141 -20.61 -35.38 -23.68
CA VAL A 141 -19.51 -36.26 -24.07
C VAL A 141 -18.21 -35.51 -23.77
N LEU A 142 -17.45 -35.97 -22.78
CA LEU A 142 -16.15 -35.40 -22.42
C LEU A 142 -15.23 -35.44 -23.65
N GLY A 143 -14.71 -34.28 -24.06
CA GLY A 143 -13.80 -34.13 -25.22
C GLY A 143 -14.39 -33.46 -26.46
N ARG A 144 -15.66 -33.05 -26.46
CA ARG A 144 -16.23 -32.21 -27.53
C ARG A 144 -16.64 -30.82 -27.01
N PRO A 145 -16.34 -29.73 -27.76
CA PRO A 145 -16.79 -28.40 -27.37
C PRO A 145 -18.32 -28.34 -27.35
N LEU A 146 -18.89 -27.82 -26.27
CA LEU A 146 -20.33 -27.61 -26.15
C LEU A 146 -20.75 -26.50 -27.12
N ARG A 147 -21.68 -26.79 -28.03
CA ARG A 147 -22.23 -25.76 -28.91
C ARG A 147 -23.18 -24.84 -28.13
N PRO A 148 -23.10 -23.51 -28.34
CA PRO A 148 -24.04 -22.57 -27.75
C PRO A 148 -25.46 -22.94 -28.20
N THR A 149 -26.39 -23.02 -27.27
CA THR A 149 -27.82 -23.03 -27.62
C THR A 149 -28.23 -21.57 -27.71
N GLU A 150 -28.61 -21.14 -28.91
CA GLU A 150 -29.20 -19.83 -29.15
C GLU A 150 -30.46 -19.73 -28.29
N SER A 151 -30.43 -18.84 -27.30
CA SER A 151 -31.57 -18.56 -26.43
C SER A 151 -32.56 -17.75 -27.27
N ALA A 152 -33.62 -18.41 -27.75
CA ALA A 152 -34.75 -17.72 -28.35
C ALA A 152 -35.38 -16.79 -27.31
N ALA A 153 -35.28 -15.49 -27.54
CA ALA A 153 -35.99 -14.46 -26.82
C ALA A 153 -37.47 -14.47 -27.22
N VAL A 154 -38.35 -14.34 -26.23
CA VAL A 154 -39.73 -13.85 -26.38
C VAL A 154 -39.81 -12.53 -25.63
#